data_AF-A0A7X4DNG2-F1
#
_entry.id   AF-A0A7X4DNG2-F1
#
_cell.length_a   1.000
_cell.length_b   1.000
_cell.length_c   1.000
_cell.angle_alpha   90.00
_cell.angle_beta   90.00
_cell.angle_gamma   90.00
#
_symmetry.space_group_name_H-M   'P 1'
#
loop_
_entity.id
_entity.type
_entity.pdbx_description
1 polymer ?
#
loop_
_entity_poly.entity_id
_entity_poly.type
_entity_poly.pdbx_seq_one_letter_code
_entity_poly.pdbx_strand_id
1 'polypeptide(L)'
;LFGTLKHGKTDADSTEDASRHAPIEYPRPDGVLSFDRLTSVSYSFTNHEESQPAHLVLSDPDVPVQVNWPRFAGPSARYCPAGVYEFVGEEEDRRFQINFQNCVHCKTCDIKDPSQNITWTTPQGGDGPNYPNM
;
A
#
# COMPACT_ATOMS: atom_id res chain seq x y z
N LEU A 1 34.60 18.83 12.85
CA LEU A 1 34.03 18.53 11.52
C LEU A 1 33.12 17.32 11.69
N PHE A 2 31.81 17.45 11.45
CA PHE A 2 30.94 16.27 11.40
C PHE A 2 31.26 15.53 10.09
N GLY A 3 31.67 14.26 10.19
CA GLY A 3 31.89 13.40 9.02
C GLY A 3 30.57 13.02 8.32
N THR A 4 30.59 11.99 7.47
CA THR A 4 29.36 11.49 6.83
C THR A 4 28.35 10.98 7.87
N LEU A 5 27.17 11.59 7.90
CA LEU A 5 26.07 11.15 8.76
C LEU A 5 25.41 9.90 8.18
N LYS A 6 25.05 8.95 9.04
CA LYS A 6 24.40 7.69 8.65
C LYS A 6 22.89 7.76 8.90
N HIS A 7 22.11 7.05 8.08
CA HIS A 7 20.74 6.70 8.42
C HIS A 7 20.73 5.63 9.53
N GLY A 8 19.78 5.73 10.47
CA GLY A 8 19.74 4.87 11.66
C GLY A 8 18.70 3.76 11.64
N LYS A 9 17.68 3.85 10.77
CA LYS A 9 16.57 2.90 10.65
C LYS A 9 16.23 2.73 9.17
N THR A 10 15.59 1.62 8.84
CA THR A 10 14.91 1.47 7.55
C THR A 10 13.64 2.32 7.50
N ASP A 11 13.07 2.51 6.32
CA ASP A 11 11.78 3.20 6.18
C ASP A 11 10.66 2.41 6.88
N ALA A 12 10.65 1.07 6.77
CA ALA A 12 9.73 0.20 7.50
C ALA A 12 9.80 0.42 9.02
N ASP A 13 11.01 0.33 9.60
CA ASP A 13 11.28 0.50 11.05
C ASP A 13 11.02 1.92 11.58
N SER A 14 10.84 2.87 10.66
CA SER A 14 10.51 4.25 11.00
C SER A 14 9.00 4.46 11.19
N THR A 15 8.17 3.42 11.06
CA THR A 15 6.74 3.46 11.39
C THR A 15 6.54 3.17 12.87
N GLU A 16 5.96 4.12 13.60
CA GLU A 16 5.67 3.96 15.02
C GLU A 16 4.25 3.41 15.24
N ASP A 17 4.00 2.92 16.45
CA ASP A 17 2.69 2.43 16.89
C ASP A 17 1.62 3.52 16.75
N ALA A 18 0.44 3.16 16.24
CA ALA A 18 -0.64 4.11 15.99
C ALA A 18 -1.09 4.82 17.29
N SER A 19 -0.96 4.17 18.45
CA SER A 19 -1.25 4.75 19.77
C SER A 19 -0.41 5.98 20.13
N ARG A 20 0.71 6.22 19.42
CA ARG A 20 1.61 7.36 19.64
C ARG A 20 1.26 8.59 18.80
N HIS A 21 0.23 8.51 17.96
CA HIS A 21 -0.12 9.56 17.00
C HIS A 21 -1.62 9.88 17.00
N ALA A 22 -1.94 11.13 16.66
CA ALA A 22 -3.32 11.51 16.36
C ALA A 22 -3.66 11.17 14.90
N PRO A 23 -4.88 10.68 14.61
CA PRO A 23 -5.37 10.55 13.24
C PRO A 23 -5.34 11.89 12.51
N ILE A 24 -4.99 11.86 11.22
CA ILE A 24 -5.03 13.04 10.35
C ILE A 24 -6.39 13.07 9.64
N GLU A 25 -7.11 14.18 9.79
CA GLU A 25 -8.35 14.43 9.05
C GLU A 25 -8.03 15.06 7.69
N TYR A 26 -8.05 14.25 6.63
CA TYR A 26 -7.90 14.74 5.26
C TYR A 26 -9.24 15.29 4.74
N PRO A 27 -9.25 16.47 4.07
CA PRO A 27 -10.43 16.97 3.39
C PRO A 27 -10.92 15.98 2.34
N ARG A 28 -12.24 15.96 2.11
CA ARG A 28 -12.81 15.21 0.99
C ARG A 28 -12.36 15.83 -0.33
N PRO A 29 -12.13 15.02 -1.37
CA PRO A 29 -11.80 15.54 -2.70
C PRO A 29 -12.96 16.39 -3.25
N ASP A 30 -12.61 17.48 -3.93
CA ASP A 30 -13.55 18.43 -4.54
C ASP A 30 -13.91 18.11 -6.00
N GLY A 31 -13.21 17.16 -6.61
CA GLY A 31 -13.39 16.75 -8.01
C GLY A 31 -12.88 17.77 -9.05
N VAL A 32 -12.14 18.81 -8.61
CA VAL A 32 -11.58 19.85 -9.49
C VAL A 32 -10.08 19.97 -9.31
N LEU A 33 -9.62 20.16 -8.07
CA LEU A 33 -8.20 20.24 -7.72
C LEU A 33 -7.72 18.97 -7.00
N SER A 34 -8.65 18.24 -6.40
CA SER A 34 -8.40 17.05 -5.60
C SER A 34 -9.39 15.96 -5.98
N PHE A 35 -8.90 14.74 -6.09
CA PHE A 35 -9.66 13.60 -6.61
C PHE A 35 -9.54 12.43 -5.66
N ASP A 36 -10.53 11.53 -5.70
CA ASP A 36 -10.40 10.27 -5.00
C ASP A 36 -9.34 9.37 -5.68
N ARG A 37 -8.94 8.35 -4.93
CA ARG A 37 -7.89 7.42 -5.36
C ARG A 37 -8.29 6.60 -6.58
N LEU A 38 -9.55 6.18 -6.71
CA LEU A 38 -9.99 5.34 -7.83
C LEU A 38 -10.03 6.13 -9.14
N THR A 39 -10.51 7.38 -9.09
CA THR A 39 -10.41 8.31 -10.23
C THR A 39 -8.94 8.47 -10.67
N SER A 40 -8.03 8.66 -9.72
CA SER A 40 -6.60 8.79 -10.00
C SER A 40 -6.00 7.51 -10.62
N VAL A 41 -6.38 6.33 -10.13
CA VAL A 41 -5.96 5.03 -10.68
C VAL A 41 -6.47 4.87 -12.12
N SER A 42 -7.68 5.31 -12.44
CA SER A 42 -8.20 5.20 -13.81
C SER A 42 -7.34 5.94 -14.84
N TYR A 43 -6.76 7.10 -14.47
CA TYR A 43 -5.86 7.88 -15.32
C TYR A 43 -4.45 7.29 -15.44
N SER A 44 -4.10 6.32 -14.60
CA SER A 44 -2.87 5.54 -14.78
C SER A 44 -2.97 4.51 -15.91
N PHE A 45 -4.20 4.23 -16.36
CA PHE A 45 -4.51 3.13 -17.28
C PHE A 45 -3.91 1.78 -16.84
N THR A 46 -3.69 1.61 -15.53
CA THR A 46 -3.16 0.36 -14.99
C THR A 46 -4.19 -0.75 -15.10
N ASN A 47 -3.74 -1.92 -15.55
CA ASN A 47 -4.58 -3.11 -15.57
C ASN A 47 -3.72 -4.36 -15.48
N HIS A 48 -4.30 -5.45 -15.00
CA HIS A 48 -3.68 -6.77 -14.98
C HIS A 48 -4.71 -7.82 -15.39
N GLU A 49 -4.25 -8.90 -16.03
CA GLU A 49 -5.09 -10.06 -16.30
C GLU A 49 -5.62 -10.65 -14.96
N GLU A 50 -6.93 -10.90 -14.89
CA GLU A 50 -7.60 -11.17 -13.61
C GLU A 50 -7.34 -12.57 -13.05
N SER A 51 -7.06 -13.55 -13.92
CA SER A 51 -6.83 -14.94 -13.53
C SER A 51 -5.37 -15.25 -13.17
N GLN A 52 -4.46 -14.27 -13.31
CA GLN A 52 -3.08 -14.40 -12.89
C GLN A 52 -2.97 -14.36 -11.35
N PRO A 53 -1.96 -15.03 -10.77
CA PRO A 53 -1.70 -14.92 -9.34
C PRO A 53 -1.32 -13.49 -8.95
N ALA A 54 -1.75 -13.05 -7.77
CA ALA A 54 -1.35 -11.75 -7.23
C ALA A 54 0.19 -11.68 -7.11
N HIS A 55 0.77 -10.65 -7.72
CA HIS A 55 2.21 -10.38 -7.70
C HIS A 55 2.68 -9.66 -6.41
N LEU A 56 1.81 -9.64 -5.40
CA LEU A 56 2.01 -9.03 -4.09
C LEU A 56 1.88 -10.15 -3.06
N VAL A 57 3.01 -10.80 -2.79
CA VAL A 57 3.07 -12.05 -2.05
C VAL A 57 3.24 -11.74 -0.57
N LEU A 58 2.37 -12.31 0.26
CA LEU A 58 2.52 -12.28 1.72
C LEU A 58 3.38 -13.45 2.16
N SER A 59 4.41 -13.21 2.99
CA SER A 59 5.10 -14.31 3.67
C SER A 59 4.22 -15.00 4.70
N ASP A 60 3.33 -14.24 5.34
CA ASP A 60 2.33 -14.71 6.29
C ASP A 60 1.00 -13.97 6.06
N PRO A 61 -0.10 -14.67 5.69
CA PRO A 61 -1.40 -14.06 5.42
C PRO A 61 -2.11 -13.51 6.67
N ASP A 62 -1.70 -13.92 7.88
CA ASP A 62 -2.34 -13.49 9.14
C ASP A 62 -1.79 -12.16 9.65
N VAL A 63 -0.52 -11.84 9.34
CA VAL A 63 0.18 -10.63 9.79
C VAL A 63 -0.59 -9.32 9.51
N PRO A 64 -1.20 -9.09 8.33
CA PRO A 64 -1.94 -7.86 8.07
C PRO A 64 -3.05 -7.59 9.11
N VAL A 65 -3.82 -8.62 9.47
CA VAL A 65 -4.97 -8.49 10.39
C VAL A 65 -4.52 -8.61 11.84
N GLN A 66 -3.65 -9.57 12.16
CA GLN A 66 -3.27 -9.86 13.55
C GLN A 66 -2.17 -8.94 14.11
N VAL A 67 -1.36 -8.31 13.25
CA VAL A 67 -0.24 -7.46 13.67
C VAL A 67 -0.39 -6.04 13.13
N ASN A 68 -0.46 -5.87 11.80
CA ASN A 68 -0.40 -4.54 11.19
C ASN A 68 -1.63 -3.69 11.50
N TRP A 69 -2.81 -4.29 11.53
CA TRP A 69 -4.03 -3.60 11.90
C TRP A 69 -4.02 -3.11 13.35
N PRO A 70 -3.90 -3.97 14.38
CA PRO A 70 -3.99 -3.53 15.77
C PRO A 70 -2.84 -2.60 16.20
N ARG A 71 -1.62 -2.79 15.66
CA ARG A 71 -0.44 -2.01 16.08
C ARG A 71 -0.23 -0.73 15.28
N PHE A 72 -0.48 -0.77 13.97
CA PHE A 72 -0.15 0.34 13.07
C PHE A 72 -1.38 0.93 12.36
N ALA A 73 -2.60 0.50 12.73
CA ALA A 73 -3.86 0.93 12.14
C ALA A 73 -3.93 0.70 10.61
N GLY A 74 -3.33 -0.40 10.14
CA GLY A 74 -3.40 -0.87 8.75
C GLY A 74 -2.82 0.13 7.75
N PRO A 75 -1.51 0.46 7.81
CA PRO A 75 -0.92 1.54 7.00
C PRO A 75 -0.95 1.25 5.49
N SER A 76 -1.06 -0.02 5.09
CA SER A 76 -1.16 -0.44 3.69
C SER A 76 -2.37 0.14 2.95
N ALA A 77 -3.48 0.36 3.65
CA ALA A 77 -4.65 1.02 3.10
C ALA A 77 -4.43 2.52 2.81
N ARG A 78 -3.33 3.12 3.30
CA ARG A 78 -3.03 4.55 3.20
C ARG A 78 -1.78 4.85 2.38
N TYR A 79 -0.67 4.14 2.61
CA TYR A 79 0.56 4.36 1.85
C TYR A 79 0.45 3.87 0.40
N CYS A 80 -0.48 2.95 0.11
CA CYS A 80 -0.65 2.43 -1.23
C CYS A 80 -1.33 3.50 -2.10
N PRO A 81 -0.65 3.98 -3.15
CA PRO A 81 -1.18 5.06 -3.98
C PRO A 81 -2.37 4.59 -4.84
N ALA A 82 -2.61 3.28 -4.94
CA ALA A 82 -3.59 2.72 -5.87
C ALA A 82 -4.72 1.92 -5.20
N GLY A 83 -4.79 1.91 -3.87
CA GLY A 83 -5.89 1.21 -3.17
C GLY A 83 -5.89 -0.29 -3.40
N VAL A 84 -4.71 -0.88 -3.52
CA VAL A 84 -4.56 -2.33 -3.69
C VAL A 84 -4.94 -3.07 -2.41
N TYR A 85 -4.68 -2.50 -1.24
CA TYR A 85 -4.91 -3.17 0.04
C TYR A 85 -6.12 -2.60 0.76
N GLU A 86 -7.04 -3.48 1.14
CA GLU A 86 -8.24 -3.13 1.87
C GLU A 86 -8.43 -4.06 3.06
N PHE A 87 -8.91 -3.51 4.17
CA PHE A 87 -9.36 -4.27 5.32
C PHE A 87 -10.88 -4.27 5.29
N VAL A 88 -11.47 -5.40 4.89
CA VAL A 88 -12.91 -5.55 4.67
C VAL A 88 -13.54 -6.25 5.87
N GLY A 89 -14.73 -5.82 6.26
CA GLY A 89 -15.43 -6.36 7.44
C GLY A 89 -15.11 -5.59 8.73
N GLU A 90 -15.77 -5.99 9.82
CA GLU A 90 -15.67 -5.36 11.14
C GLU A 90 -15.15 -6.37 12.17
N GLU A 91 -14.43 -5.85 13.17
CA GLU A 91 -13.94 -6.60 14.33
C GLU A 91 -13.35 -7.99 14.01
N GLU A 92 -14.07 -9.06 14.36
CA GLU A 92 -13.65 -10.46 14.26
C GLU A 92 -13.68 -11.01 12.82
N ASP A 93 -14.52 -10.44 11.95
CA ASP A 93 -14.65 -10.86 10.54
C ASP A 93 -13.74 -10.06 9.59
N ARG A 94 -12.85 -9.23 10.14
CA ARG A 94 -11.93 -8.41 9.34
C ARG A 94 -11.00 -9.29 8.52
N ARG A 95 -11.03 -9.14 7.20
CA ARG A 95 -10.12 -9.78 6.25
C ARG A 95 -9.25 -8.78 5.52
N PHE A 96 -8.06 -9.21 5.14
CA PHE A 96 -7.16 -8.44 4.28
C PHE A 96 -7.37 -8.83 2.81
N GLN A 97 -7.79 -7.88 1.98
CA GLN A 97 -8.07 -8.06 0.57
C GLN A 97 -7.02 -7.35 -0.28
N ILE A 98 -6.50 -8.05 -1.30
CA ILE A 98 -5.49 -7.55 -2.24
C ILE A 98 -6.11 -7.43 -3.63
N ASN A 99 -6.46 -6.21 -4.03
CA ASN A 99 -6.96 -5.86 -5.37
C ASN A 99 -5.78 -5.59 -6.32
N PHE A 100 -4.97 -6.62 -6.60
CA PHE A 100 -3.67 -6.49 -7.28
C PHE A 100 -3.76 -5.88 -8.70
N GLN A 101 -4.92 -5.95 -9.35
CA GLN A 101 -5.16 -5.35 -10.67
C GLN A 101 -4.93 -3.84 -10.68
N ASN A 102 -5.15 -3.17 -9.54
CA ASN A 102 -4.92 -1.73 -9.40
C ASN A 102 -3.43 -1.37 -9.24
N CYS A 103 -2.52 -2.34 -9.11
CA CYS A 103 -1.14 -2.06 -8.73
C CYS A 103 -0.38 -1.23 -9.78
N VAL A 104 0.09 -0.04 -9.41
CA VAL A 104 0.89 0.85 -10.28
C VAL A 104 2.40 0.60 -10.19
N HIS A 105 2.82 -0.54 -9.62
CA HIS A 105 4.22 -0.99 -9.54
C HIS A 105 5.19 -0.04 -8.81
N CYS A 106 4.68 0.86 -7.97
CA CYS A 106 5.48 1.85 -7.23
C CYS A 106 6.47 1.26 -6.19
N LYS A 107 6.29 -0.01 -5.79
CA LYS A 107 7.08 -0.73 -4.78
C LYS A 107 6.97 -0.24 -3.34
N THR A 108 6.14 0.77 -3.06
CA THR A 108 5.97 1.33 -1.71
C THR A 108 5.61 0.27 -0.66
N CYS A 109 4.76 -0.70 -1.00
CA CYS A 109 4.32 -1.74 -0.07
C CYS A 109 5.45 -2.67 0.38
N ASP A 110 6.38 -2.99 -0.52
CA ASP A 110 7.57 -3.81 -0.25
C ASP A 110 8.54 -3.07 0.70
N ILE A 111 8.67 -1.76 0.48
CA ILE A 111 9.59 -0.90 1.24
C ILE A 111 9.02 -0.50 2.62
N LYS A 112 7.73 -0.17 2.69
CA LYS A 112 7.15 0.56 3.83
C LYS A 112 6.29 -0.29 4.76
N ASP A 113 6.00 -1.54 4.42
CA ASP A 113 5.33 -2.45 5.34
C ASP A 113 6.16 -2.61 6.64
N PRO A 114 5.64 -2.18 7.81
CA PRO A 114 6.37 -2.25 9.07
C PRO A 114 6.74 -3.68 9.47
N SER A 115 6.02 -4.68 8.96
CA SER A 115 6.30 -6.10 9.19
C SER A 115 7.20 -6.72 8.14
N GLN A 116 7.56 -6.01 7.06
CA GLN A 116 8.32 -6.54 5.92
C GLN A 116 7.73 -7.87 5.40
N ASN A 117 6.39 -7.96 5.37
CA ASN A 117 5.64 -9.17 5.06
C ASN A 117 5.19 -9.23 3.59
N ILE A 118 5.21 -8.10 2.88
CA ILE A 118 4.83 -8.00 1.47
C ILE A 118 6.08 -8.05 0.60
N THR A 119 6.17 -9.05 -0.28
CA THR A 119 7.16 -9.08 -1.37
C THR A 119 6.48 -8.72 -2.69
N TRP A 120 6.97 -7.69 -3.38
CA TRP A 120 6.53 -7.41 -4.75
C TRP A 120 7.32 -8.30 -5.72
N THR A 121 6.60 -9.01 -6.59
CA THR A 121 7.19 -9.74 -7.71
C THR A 121 6.69 -9.16 -9.04
N THR A 122 7.41 -9.42 -10.12
CA THR A 122 6.97 -8.95 -11.44
C THR A 122 5.74 -9.74 -11.89
N PRO A 123 4.63 -9.09 -12.28
CA PRO A 123 3.47 -9.76 -12.88
C PRO A 123 3.76 -10.27 -14.30
N GLN A 124 2.74 -10.78 -14.98
CA GLN A 124 2.83 -11.07 -16.41
C GLN A 124 3.30 -9.83 -17.21
N GLY A 125 4.12 -10.06 -18.22
CA GLY A 125 4.70 -8.97 -19.02
C GLY A 125 3.65 -8.26 -19.87
N GLY A 126 3.67 -6.92 -19.84
CA GLY A 126 2.71 -6.07 -20.58
C GLY A 126 1.59 -5.52 -19.70
N ASP A 127 1.42 -6.04 -18.49
CA ASP A 127 0.47 -5.55 -17.49
C ASP A 127 1.06 -4.42 -16.63
N GLY A 128 0.20 -3.76 -15.87
CA GLY A 128 0.55 -2.62 -15.03
C GLY A 128 0.19 -1.29 -15.66
N PRO A 129 0.79 -0.20 -15.18
CA PRO A 129 0.45 1.14 -15.63
C PRO A 129 0.79 1.37 -17.11
N ASN A 130 -0.07 2.13 -17.80
CA ASN A 130 0.18 2.57 -19.17
C ASN A 130 0.29 4.11 -19.18
N TYR A 131 1.54 4.57 -19.15
CA TYR A 131 1.92 5.96 -19.04
C TYR A 131 2.44 6.48 -20.38
N PRO A 132 1.59 7.04 -21.26
CA PRO A 132 2.02 7.42 -22.60
C PRO A 132 3.01 8.58 -22.62
N ASN A 133 2.96 9.48 -21.64
CA ASN A 133 3.79 10.70 -21.56
C ASN A 133 4.02 11.16 -20.11
N MET A 134 4.10 10.22 -19.16
CA MET A 134 4.37 10.56 -17.75
C MET A 134 5.87 10.61 -17.47
#